data_AF-Q4RD95-F1
#
_entry.id   AF-Q4RD95-F1
#
_cell.length_a   1.000
_cell.length_b   1.000
_cell.length_c   1.000
_cell.angle_alpha   90.00
_cell.angle_beta   90.00
_cell.angle_gamma   90.00
#
_symmetry.space_group_name_H-M   'P 1'
#
loop_
_entity.id
_entity.type
_entity.pdbx_description
1 polymer ?
#
loop_
_entity_poly.entity_id
_entity_poly.type
_entity_poly.pdbx_seq_one_letter_code
_entity_poly.pdbx_strand_id
1 'polypeptide(L)'
;PQARFFMSADDDIFGHTPNLINYLHRQLGARGLWVGHVHKGAPPVRYKKSKYHVPEELYPWPSYPDYTAGAGYVLSADVAAKIYRATLALNTSMYIDDVFMGICAKSMGVFPQDHAFFSGEGKAPNHPCLYGHMITSHGHTSDVRTLWRSATDPLVRYSSRGCGERSVLHGGEGHVAVQATPPEHLLLPRCLLLTAERPRWSAASSKKPA
;
A
#
# COMPACT_ATOMS: atom_id res chain seq x y z
N PRO A 1 1.69 11.36 16.32
CA PRO A 1 2.04 9.99 15.83
C PRO A 1 3.47 10.02 15.24
N GLN A 2 4.29 8.99 15.49
CA GLN A 2 5.71 8.91 15.04
C GLN A 2 5.90 8.08 13.75
N ALA A 3 4.85 7.44 13.23
CA ALA A 3 4.92 6.64 12.02
C ALA A 3 5.28 7.49 10.79
N ARG A 4 6.14 6.96 9.93
CA ARG A 4 6.60 7.63 8.70
C ARG A 4 5.71 7.31 7.51
N PHE A 5 5.13 6.11 7.51
CA PHE A 5 4.25 5.61 6.48
C PHE A 5 3.00 5.00 7.10
N PHE A 6 1.89 5.10 6.39
CA PHE A 6 0.60 4.53 6.73
C PHE A 6 0.17 3.66 5.57
N MET A 7 -0.17 2.40 5.82
CA MET A 7 -0.76 1.53 4.81
C MET A 7 -2.23 1.32 5.13
N SER A 8 -3.08 1.39 4.11
CA SER A 8 -4.46 0.93 4.18
C SER A 8 -4.64 -0.26 3.25
N ALA A 9 -5.46 -1.22 3.63
CA ALA A 9 -5.86 -2.37 2.81
C ALA A 9 -7.14 -2.99 3.38
N ASP A 10 -7.91 -3.65 2.52
CA ASP A 10 -9.05 -4.47 2.93
C ASP A 10 -8.64 -5.77 3.66
N ASP A 11 -9.63 -6.45 4.24
CA ASP A 11 -9.44 -7.68 5.02
C ASP A 11 -9.30 -8.95 4.16
N ASP A 12 -9.52 -8.84 2.85
CA ASP A 12 -9.29 -9.90 1.86
C ASP A 12 -8.01 -9.68 1.04
N ILE A 13 -7.05 -8.91 1.56
CA ILE A 13 -5.81 -8.61 0.86
C ILE A 13 -4.67 -9.50 1.32
N PHE A 14 -3.98 -10.13 0.37
CA PHE A 14 -2.65 -10.68 0.62
C PHE A 14 -1.63 -9.54 0.64
N GLY A 15 -0.91 -9.37 1.76
CA GLY A 15 0.20 -8.43 1.90
C GLY A 15 1.56 -9.11 1.98
N HIS A 16 2.47 -8.83 1.05
CA HIS A 16 3.84 -9.33 1.08
C HIS A 16 4.76 -8.39 1.89
N THR A 17 4.70 -8.50 3.21
CA THR A 17 5.39 -7.57 4.14
C THR A 17 6.89 -7.38 3.86
N PRO A 18 7.69 -8.42 3.54
CA PRO A 18 9.11 -8.20 3.18
C PRO A 18 9.32 -7.30 1.96
N ASN A 19 8.49 -7.42 0.92
CA ASN A 19 8.58 -6.62 -0.30
C ASN A 19 8.15 -5.18 -0.02
N LEU A 20 7.09 -5.01 0.76
CA LEU A 20 6.65 -3.72 1.25
C LEU A 20 7.76 -3.00 2.02
N ILE A 21 8.38 -3.66 3.00
CA ILE A 21 9.46 -3.07 3.81
C ILE A 21 10.65 -2.69 2.92
N ASN A 22 11.08 -3.57 2.01
CA ASN A 22 12.15 -3.28 1.06
C ASN A 22 11.82 -2.07 0.18
N TYR A 23 10.57 -1.93 -0.26
CA TYR A 23 10.10 -0.76 -0.98
C TYR A 23 10.15 0.50 -0.11
N LEU A 24 9.62 0.47 1.11
CA LEU A 24 9.58 1.63 2.01
C LEU A 24 10.96 2.10 2.48
N HIS A 25 11.94 1.19 2.60
CA HIS A 25 13.33 1.55 2.87
C HIS A 25 13.91 2.47 1.78
N ARG A 26 13.56 2.22 0.51
CA ARG A 26 13.98 3.08 -0.61
C ARG A 26 13.24 4.42 -0.63
N GLN A 27 12.08 4.49 0.01
CA GLN A 27 11.29 5.72 0.14
C GLN A 27 11.62 6.52 1.40
N LEU A 28 12.61 6.12 2.21
CA LEU A 28 12.94 6.84 3.45
C LEU A 28 13.37 8.28 3.14
N GLY A 29 12.50 9.23 3.48
CA GLY A 29 12.73 10.66 3.30
C GLY A 29 11.85 11.25 2.19
N ALA A 30 11.15 10.41 1.43
CA ALA A 30 10.11 10.84 0.52
C ALA A 30 9.03 11.62 1.28
N ARG A 31 8.60 12.72 0.66
CA ARG A 31 7.43 13.51 1.02
C ARG A 31 6.46 13.46 -0.15
N GLY A 32 5.17 13.63 0.08
CA GLY A 32 4.17 13.57 -0.99
C GLY A 32 3.95 12.16 -1.56
N LEU A 33 4.38 11.11 -0.86
CA LEU A 33 4.14 9.73 -1.29
C LEU A 33 2.68 9.34 -1.03
N TRP A 34 1.98 8.99 -2.11
CA TRP A 34 0.76 8.21 -2.13
C TRP A 34 0.91 7.19 -3.25
N VAL A 35 0.98 5.90 -2.92
CA VAL A 35 1.29 4.84 -3.89
C VAL A 35 0.37 3.64 -3.74
N GLY A 36 -0.03 3.05 -4.85
CA GLY A 36 -0.89 1.86 -4.92
C GLY A 36 -1.20 1.51 -6.37
N HIS A 37 -2.24 0.72 -6.61
CA HIS A 37 -2.82 0.56 -7.96
C HIS A 37 -3.72 1.75 -8.26
N VAL A 38 -3.46 2.52 -9.33
CA VAL A 38 -4.17 3.77 -9.59
C VAL A 38 -5.26 3.62 -10.65
N HIS A 39 -6.49 3.92 -10.25
CA HIS A 39 -7.59 4.17 -11.16
C HIS A 39 -7.51 5.60 -11.69
N LYS A 40 -7.18 5.74 -12.98
CA LYS A 40 -7.05 7.03 -13.64
C LYS A 40 -8.36 7.45 -14.29
N GLY A 41 -8.92 8.58 -13.84
CA GLY A 41 -10.14 9.14 -14.41
C GLY A 41 -11.33 8.17 -14.52
N ALA A 42 -11.44 7.20 -13.61
CA ALA A 42 -12.48 6.19 -13.68
C ALA A 42 -13.89 6.83 -13.61
N PRO A 43 -14.86 6.37 -14.43
CA PRO A 43 -16.19 6.93 -14.43
C PRO A 43 -17.03 6.43 -13.23
N PRO A 44 -17.95 7.25 -12.71
CA PRO A 44 -18.94 6.77 -11.76
C PRO A 44 -19.82 5.66 -12.35
N VAL A 45 -20.03 4.58 -11.60
CA VAL A 45 -20.90 3.49 -12.05
C VAL A 45 -22.36 3.95 -11.96
N ARG A 46 -23.00 4.17 -13.11
CA ARG A 46 -24.41 4.62 -13.16
C ARG A 46 -25.43 3.47 -13.11
N TYR A 47 -24.97 2.22 -13.12
CA TYR A 47 -25.85 1.05 -13.04
C TYR A 47 -26.40 0.83 -11.62
N LYS A 48 -27.72 1.00 -11.44
CA LYS A 48 -28.40 1.02 -10.13
C LYS A 48 -28.27 -0.25 -9.28
N LYS A 49 -27.99 -1.41 -9.88
CA LYS A 49 -27.81 -2.68 -9.12
C LYS A 49 -26.36 -2.95 -8.73
N SER A 50 -25.43 -2.08 -9.10
CA SER A 50 -24.03 -2.20 -8.67
C SER A 50 -23.89 -1.76 -7.22
N LYS A 51 -23.07 -2.48 -6.44
CA LYS A 51 -22.64 -2.02 -5.11
C LYS A 51 -21.87 -0.69 -5.14
N TYR A 52 -21.36 -0.31 -6.31
CA TYR A 52 -20.64 0.94 -6.55
C TYR A 52 -21.50 2.01 -7.25
N HIS A 53 -22.84 1.88 -7.23
CA HIS A 53 -23.74 2.78 -7.94
C HIS A 53 -23.71 4.21 -7.40
N VAL A 54 -23.17 5.16 -8.17
CA VAL A 54 -23.18 6.58 -7.80
C VAL A 54 -24.19 7.34 -8.65
N PRO A 55 -25.24 7.94 -8.05
CA PRO A 55 -26.22 8.74 -8.78
C PRO A 55 -25.61 10.07 -9.24
N GLU A 56 -26.18 10.66 -10.29
CA GLU A 56 -25.67 11.91 -10.89
C GLU A 56 -25.84 13.09 -9.94
N GLU A 57 -26.89 13.07 -9.13
CA GLU A 57 -27.16 14.07 -8.09
C GLU A 57 -26.09 14.08 -6.99
N LEU A 58 -25.49 12.92 -6.69
CA LEU A 58 -24.39 12.82 -5.72
C LEU A 58 -23.05 13.23 -6.33
N TYR A 59 -22.82 12.88 -7.59
CA TYR A 59 -21.58 13.19 -8.29
C TYR A 59 -21.86 13.46 -9.77
N PRO A 60 -22.00 14.74 -10.18
CA PRO A 60 -22.42 15.10 -11.54
C PRO A 60 -21.31 15.01 -12.59
N TRP A 61 -20.03 14.92 -12.17
CA TRP A 61 -18.92 14.85 -13.11
C TRP A 61 -18.80 13.49 -13.79
N PRO A 62 -18.29 13.43 -15.04
CA PRO A 62 -18.16 12.19 -15.79
C PRO A 62 -17.05 11.26 -15.29
N SER A 63 -16.10 11.77 -14.51
CA SER A 63 -14.95 11.02 -14.00
C SER A 63 -14.57 11.45 -12.59
N TYR A 64 -14.05 10.49 -11.82
CA TYR A 64 -13.40 10.75 -10.54
C TYR A 64 -12.00 11.34 -10.72
N PRO A 65 -11.46 12.04 -9.72
CA PRO A 65 -10.01 12.22 -9.57
C PRO A 65 -9.29 10.88 -9.55
N ASP A 66 -8.01 10.87 -9.88
CA ASP A 66 -7.19 9.66 -9.73
C ASP A 66 -7.16 9.22 -8.27
N TYR A 67 -7.33 7.92 -8.03
CA TYR A 67 -7.34 7.32 -6.71
C TYR A 67 -6.71 5.93 -6.71
N THR A 68 -6.29 5.45 -5.54
CA THR A 68 -5.76 4.09 -5.38
C THR A 68 -6.84 3.08 -5.01
N ALA A 69 -6.77 1.86 -5.53
CA ALA A 69 -7.67 0.77 -5.16
C ALA A 69 -7.56 0.36 -3.68
N GLY A 70 -8.68 -0.10 -3.09
CA GLY A 70 -8.78 -0.64 -1.73
C GLY A 70 -7.99 -1.94 -1.50
N ALA A 71 -7.51 -2.54 -2.59
CA ALA A 71 -6.53 -3.62 -2.58
C ALA A 71 -5.18 -3.23 -1.97
N GLY A 72 -4.97 -1.94 -1.71
CA GLY A 72 -4.01 -1.45 -0.75
C GLY A 72 -3.20 -0.28 -1.29
N TYR A 73 -2.84 0.64 -0.40
CA TYR A 73 -2.02 1.79 -0.72
C TYR A 73 -1.20 2.25 0.49
N VAL A 74 -0.13 3.00 0.20
CA VAL A 74 0.73 3.61 1.23
C VAL A 74 0.75 5.13 1.09
N LEU A 75 0.64 5.80 2.22
CA LEU A 75 0.80 7.24 2.37
C LEU A 75 2.05 7.55 3.19
N SER A 76 2.77 8.59 2.79
CA SER A 76 3.70 9.30 3.68
C SER A 76 2.93 10.09 4.75
N ALA A 77 3.56 10.32 5.90
CA ALA A 77 2.93 11.02 7.01
C ALA A 77 2.41 12.43 6.65
N ASP A 78 3.12 13.16 5.79
CA ASP A 78 2.67 14.49 5.35
C ASP A 78 1.45 14.42 4.42
N VAL A 79 1.35 13.39 3.57
CA VAL A 79 0.15 13.14 2.76
C VAL A 79 -1.03 12.74 3.64
N ALA A 80 -0.84 11.82 4.58
CA ALA A 80 -1.90 11.43 5.51
C ALA A 80 -2.45 12.64 6.28
N ALA A 81 -1.57 13.55 6.74
CA ALA A 81 -1.97 14.77 7.41
C ALA A 81 -2.73 15.74 6.47
N LYS A 82 -2.31 15.88 5.21
CA LYS A 82 -3.02 16.69 4.21
C LYS A 82 -4.43 16.15 3.95
N ILE A 83 -4.54 14.85 3.69
CA ILE A 83 -5.82 14.19 3.42
C ILE A 83 -6.76 14.35 4.62
N TYR A 84 -6.28 14.11 5.84
CA TYR A 84 -7.07 14.31 7.05
C TYR A 84 -7.63 15.74 7.15
N ARG A 85 -6.81 16.77 6.85
CA ARG A 85 -7.31 18.17 6.82
C ARG A 85 -8.40 18.37 5.77
N ALA A 86 -8.26 17.76 4.60
CA ALA A 86 -9.31 17.80 3.57
C ALA A 86 -10.60 17.14 4.04
N THR A 87 -10.53 15.99 4.75
CA THR A 87 -11.73 15.33 5.29
C THR A 87 -12.51 16.20 6.26
N LEU A 88 -11.84 17.11 6.98
CA LEU A 88 -12.48 18.05 7.91
C LEU A 88 -13.07 19.28 7.21
N ALA A 89 -12.53 19.65 6.04
CA ALA A 89 -12.92 20.85 5.31
C ALA A 89 -13.97 20.59 4.23
N LEU A 90 -13.98 19.38 3.65
CA LEU A 90 -14.89 19.02 2.57
C LEU A 90 -16.24 18.58 3.13
N ASN A 91 -17.29 19.28 2.72
CA ASN A 91 -18.67 18.88 2.98
C ASN A 91 -19.20 18.01 1.84
N THR A 92 -18.63 16.80 1.67
CA THR A 92 -19.05 15.84 0.64
C THR A 92 -19.33 14.47 1.26
N SER A 93 -20.35 13.77 0.76
CA SER A 93 -20.84 12.48 1.27
C SER A 93 -20.52 11.31 0.33
N MET A 94 -19.32 11.32 -0.27
CA MET A 94 -18.88 10.19 -1.10
C MET A 94 -18.68 8.95 -0.23
N TYR A 95 -19.50 7.92 -0.46
CA TYR A 95 -19.50 6.70 0.36
C TYR A 95 -18.50 5.64 -0.13
N ILE A 96 -17.95 5.80 -1.33
CA ILE A 96 -16.85 4.96 -1.83
C ILE A 96 -15.56 5.59 -1.28
N ASP A 97 -14.98 4.95 -0.27
CA ASP A 97 -13.84 5.44 0.50
C ASP A 97 -12.61 5.73 -0.36
N ASP A 98 -12.24 4.84 -1.28
CA ASP A 98 -11.11 5.04 -2.19
C ASP A 98 -11.31 6.27 -3.09
N VAL A 99 -12.52 6.46 -3.61
CA VAL A 99 -12.88 7.63 -4.42
C VAL A 99 -12.86 8.89 -3.56
N PHE A 100 -13.38 8.82 -2.33
CA PHE A 100 -13.34 9.93 -1.38
C PHE A 100 -11.90 10.34 -1.04
N MET A 101 -10.97 9.38 -0.91
CA MET A 101 -9.53 9.66 -0.76
C MET A 101 -8.97 10.41 -1.98
N GLY A 102 -9.37 10.03 -3.21
CA GLY A 102 -9.09 10.77 -4.46
C GLY A 102 -9.56 12.23 -4.43
N ILE A 103 -10.80 12.46 -4.00
CA ILE A 103 -11.38 13.80 -3.88
C ILE A 103 -10.59 14.64 -2.87
N CYS A 104 -10.33 14.08 -1.69
CA CYS A 104 -9.57 14.73 -0.63
C CYS A 104 -8.14 15.09 -1.09
N ALA A 105 -7.43 14.14 -1.69
CA ALA A 105 -6.07 14.33 -2.17
C ALA A 105 -6.00 15.40 -3.27
N LYS A 106 -6.93 15.37 -4.24
CA LYS A 106 -7.01 16.39 -5.30
C LYS A 106 -7.21 17.79 -4.72
N SER A 107 -8.05 17.95 -3.70
CA SER A 107 -8.26 19.25 -3.03
C SER A 107 -6.99 19.79 -2.36
N MET A 108 -6.04 18.92 -2.02
CA MET A 108 -4.76 19.25 -1.39
C MET A 108 -3.57 19.24 -2.36
N GLY A 109 -3.80 19.10 -3.66
CA GLY A 109 -2.76 19.01 -4.67
C GLY A 109 -1.85 17.78 -4.53
N VAL A 110 -2.40 16.68 -4.01
CA VAL A 110 -1.71 15.39 -3.92
C VAL A 110 -2.23 14.46 -5.00
N PHE A 111 -1.33 13.72 -5.66
CA PHE A 111 -1.65 12.79 -6.73
C PHE A 111 -1.12 11.40 -6.41
N PRO A 112 -1.90 10.34 -6.65
CA PRO A 112 -1.43 8.98 -6.41
C PRO A 112 -0.42 8.55 -7.49
N GLN A 113 0.48 7.67 -7.10
CA GLN A 113 1.52 7.09 -7.95
C GLN A 113 1.20 5.61 -8.18
N ASP A 114 1.17 5.21 -9.44
CA ASP A 114 0.90 3.82 -9.81
C ASP A 114 2.12 2.94 -9.56
N HIS A 115 1.87 1.74 -9.03
CA HIS A 115 2.92 0.77 -8.77
C HIS A 115 2.46 -0.64 -9.11
N ALA A 116 3.14 -1.26 -10.08
CA ALA A 116 2.73 -2.53 -10.72
C ALA A 116 2.53 -3.72 -9.77
N PHE A 117 3.16 -3.68 -8.59
CA PHE A 117 3.06 -4.74 -7.58
C PHE A 117 1.97 -4.51 -6.53
N PHE A 118 1.13 -3.49 -6.69
CA PHE A 118 -0.16 -3.42 -6.00
C PHE A 118 -1.23 -3.91 -6.97
N SER A 119 -2.05 -4.87 -6.57
CA SER A 119 -3.19 -5.30 -7.40
C SER A 119 -4.29 -4.24 -7.39
N GLY A 120 -5.07 -4.17 -8.46
CA GLY A 120 -6.37 -3.51 -8.48
C GLY A 120 -7.47 -4.45 -7.94
N GLU A 121 -8.51 -4.68 -8.73
CA GLU A 121 -9.75 -5.34 -8.33
C GLU A 121 -9.68 -6.88 -8.28
N GLY A 122 -8.61 -7.48 -8.81
CA GLY A 122 -8.50 -8.92 -9.01
C GLY A 122 -7.32 -9.57 -8.30
N LYS A 123 -7.42 -10.88 -8.09
CA LYS A 123 -6.28 -11.72 -7.68
C LYS A 123 -5.18 -11.61 -8.72
N ALA A 124 -3.95 -11.37 -8.27
CA ALA A 124 -2.79 -11.57 -9.11
C ALA A 124 -2.74 -13.04 -9.58
N PRO A 125 -2.31 -13.32 -10.82
CA PRO A 125 -2.22 -14.69 -11.32
C PRO A 125 -1.39 -15.56 -10.38
N ASN A 126 -1.91 -16.73 -10.03
CA ASN A 126 -1.31 -17.62 -9.03
C ASN A 126 -0.03 -18.28 -9.54
N HIS A 127 1.06 -17.52 -9.54
CA HIS A 127 2.38 -17.95 -9.98
C HIS A 127 3.45 -17.51 -8.96
N PRO A 128 4.33 -18.41 -8.48
CA PRO A 128 5.33 -18.08 -7.46
C PRO A 128 6.21 -16.88 -7.85
N CYS A 129 6.56 -16.75 -9.13
CA CYS A 129 7.37 -15.63 -9.59
C CYS A 129 6.64 -14.29 -9.57
N LEU A 130 5.31 -14.27 -9.72
CA LEU A 130 4.56 -13.03 -9.57
C LEU A 130 4.45 -12.67 -8.09
N TYR A 131 4.01 -13.61 -7.26
CA TYR A 131 3.85 -13.38 -5.83
C TYR A 131 5.16 -13.07 -5.11
N GLY A 132 6.31 -13.51 -5.64
CA GLY A 132 7.63 -13.10 -5.16
C GLY A 132 7.94 -11.60 -5.35
N HIS A 133 7.25 -10.90 -6.26
CA HIS A 133 7.40 -9.46 -6.49
C HIS A 133 6.19 -8.63 -6.00
N MET A 134 5.00 -9.23 -5.91
CA MET A 134 3.80 -8.54 -5.43
C MET A 134 4.03 -7.91 -4.04
N ILE A 135 3.39 -6.77 -3.81
CA ILE A 135 3.25 -6.11 -2.51
C ILE A 135 1.84 -6.38 -1.98
N THR A 136 0.80 -6.21 -2.81
CA THR A 136 -0.57 -6.62 -2.48
C THR A 136 -1.22 -7.44 -3.59
N SER A 137 -2.13 -8.34 -3.20
CA SER A 137 -3.05 -9.04 -4.12
C SER A 137 -4.44 -9.07 -3.49
N HIS A 138 -5.50 -8.86 -4.27
CA HIS A 138 -6.90 -8.76 -3.80
C HIS A 138 -7.62 -10.11 -3.78
N GLY A 139 -8.66 -10.26 -2.96
CA GLY A 139 -9.62 -11.38 -3.01
C GLY A 139 -9.21 -12.65 -2.24
N HIS A 140 -8.26 -12.57 -1.33
CA HIS A 140 -7.71 -13.69 -0.55
C HIS A 140 -8.45 -13.97 0.77
N THR A 141 -9.75 -14.26 0.69
CA THR A 141 -10.59 -14.51 1.88
C THR A 141 -10.27 -15.81 2.63
N SER A 142 -9.76 -16.83 1.93
CA SER A 142 -9.55 -18.17 2.52
C SER A 142 -8.12 -18.71 2.37
N ASP A 143 -7.31 -18.12 1.50
CA ASP A 143 -5.98 -18.62 1.13
C ASP A 143 -4.83 -17.72 1.62
N VAL A 144 -5.12 -16.55 2.22
CA VAL A 144 -4.09 -15.56 2.63
C VAL A 144 -2.97 -16.16 3.46
N ARG A 145 -3.29 -17.04 4.43
CA ARG A 145 -2.29 -17.66 5.31
C ARG A 145 -1.39 -18.63 4.56
N THR A 146 -1.96 -19.47 3.72
CA THR A 146 -1.23 -20.49 2.94
C THR A 146 -0.37 -19.81 1.88
N LEU A 147 -0.94 -18.83 1.20
CA LEU A 147 -0.23 -18.02 0.21
C LEU A 147 0.92 -17.24 0.85
N TRP A 148 0.72 -16.61 2.01
CA TRP A 148 1.79 -15.89 2.71
C TRP A 148 2.95 -16.81 3.07
N ARG A 149 2.67 -18.01 3.58
CA ARG A 149 3.73 -18.99 3.88
C ARG A 149 4.51 -19.36 2.62
N SER A 150 3.82 -19.61 1.52
CA SER A 150 4.46 -19.99 0.25
C SER A 150 5.27 -18.83 -0.34
N ALA A 151 4.69 -17.64 -0.43
CA ALA A 151 5.32 -16.47 -1.05
C ALA A 151 6.51 -15.92 -0.26
N THR A 152 6.48 -16.04 1.08
CA THR A 152 7.57 -15.58 1.96
C THR A 152 8.58 -16.66 2.32
N ASP A 153 8.42 -17.89 1.80
CA ASP A 153 9.37 -18.96 2.02
C ASP A 153 10.76 -18.60 1.43
N PRO A 154 11.86 -18.72 2.20
CA PRO A 154 13.21 -18.45 1.71
C PRO A 154 13.59 -19.21 0.44
N LEU A 155 13.05 -20.43 0.23
CA LEU A 155 13.32 -21.25 -0.95
C LEU A 155 12.58 -20.72 -2.19
N VAL A 156 11.39 -20.15 -2.02
CA VAL A 156 10.66 -19.49 -3.12
C VAL A 156 11.36 -18.19 -3.54
N ARG A 157 12.02 -17.49 -2.61
CA ARG A 157 12.89 -16.35 -2.90
C ARG A 157 14.13 -16.73 -3.72
N TYR A 158 14.56 -18.00 -3.72
CA TYR A 158 15.65 -18.47 -4.57
C TYR A 158 15.14 -18.83 -5.98
N SER A 159 13.96 -19.49 -6.07
CA SER A 159 13.34 -19.87 -7.34
C SER A 159 12.87 -18.68 -8.17
N SER A 160 12.35 -17.63 -7.52
CA SER A 160 11.89 -16.40 -8.20
C SER A 160 13.01 -15.58 -8.86
N ARG A 161 14.28 -15.71 -8.41
CA ARG A 161 15.42 -15.01 -9.06
C ARG A 161 15.67 -15.48 -10.50
N GLY A 162 15.28 -16.72 -10.82
CA GLY A 162 15.33 -17.26 -12.19
C GLY A 162 14.22 -16.74 -13.09
N CYS A 163 13.16 -16.17 -12.51
CA CYS A 163 12.06 -15.57 -13.25
C CYS A 163 12.37 -14.11 -13.61
N GLY A 164 13.28 -13.94 -14.56
CA GLY A 164 13.42 -12.67 -15.29
C GLY A 164 13.88 -11.47 -14.46
N GLU A 165 14.96 -11.60 -13.67
CA GLU A 165 15.73 -10.43 -13.25
C GLU A 165 16.81 -10.12 -14.30
N ARG A 166 16.55 -9.13 -15.17
CA ARG A 166 17.64 -8.20 -15.53
C ARG A 166 17.83 -7.26 -14.34
N SER A 167 18.66 -7.72 -13.41
CA SER A 167 19.54 -6.91 -12.56
C SER A 167 18.91 -5.81 -11.69
N VAL A 168 18.58 -6.10 -10.43
CA VAL A 168 18.71 -5.09 -9.34
C VAL A 168 19.21 -5.75 -8.03
N LEU A 169 20.53 -5.65 -7.87
CA LEU A 169 21.42 -5.70 -6.70
C LEU A 169 20.95 -6.19 -5.32
N HIS A 170 21.86 -6.97 -4.71
CA HIS A 170 21.91 -7.45 -3.33
C HIS A 170 21.76 -6.35 -2.26
N GLY A 171 21.03 -6.68 -1.20
CA GLY A 171 21.06 -5.99 0.09
C GLY A 171 20.79 -7.00 1.20
N GLY A 172 21.74 -7.13 2.13
CA GLY A 172 21.84 -8.19 3.13
C GLY A 172 20.70 -8.27 4.15
N GLU A 173 20.60 -9.44 4.75
CA GLU A 173 19.61 -9.80 5.76
C GLU A 173 19.81 -8.99 7.05
N GLY A 174 18.81 -8.16 7.37
CA GLY A 174 18.63 -7.58 8.69
C GLY A 174 17.24 -7.96 9.20
N HIS A 175 17.15 -8.56 10.38
CA HIS A 175 15.87 -8.75 11.06
C HIS A 175 15.39 -7.39 11.59
N VAL A 176 14.21 -6.95 11.16
CA VAL A 176 13.56 -5.71 11.60
C VAL A 176 12.23 -6.06 12.24
N ALA A 177 12.05 -5.62 13.49
CA ALA A 177 10.78 -5.75 14.19
C ALA A 177 9.76 -4.75 13.61
N VAL A 178 8.61 -5.25 13.17
CA VAL A 178 7.45 -4.44 12.77
C VAL A 178 6.51 -4.39 13.96
N GLN A 179 6.31 -3.23 14.58
CA GLN A 179 5.23 -3.02 15.53
C GLN A 179 3.97 -2.58 14.77
N ALA A 180 3.06 -3.52 14.56
CA ALA A 180 1.68 -3.23 14.18
C ALA A 180 0.90 -2.87 15.46
N THR A 181 0.51 -1.61 15.62
CA THR A 181 -0.39 -1.19 16.70
C THR A 181 -1.75 -0.83 16.11
N PRO A 182 -2.87 -1.38 16.62
CA PRO A 182 -4.19 -0.91 16.22
C PRO A 182 -4.36 0.56 16.66
N PRO A 183 -4.94 1.43 15.81
CA PRO A 183 -5.12 2.83 16.18
C PRO A 183 -6.37 3.00 17.04
N GLU A 184 -6.22 3.41 18.31
CA GLU A 184 -7.38 3.71 19.16
C GLU A 184 -8.04 5.08 18.86
N HIS A 185 -7.47 5.92 17.98
CA HIS A 185 -7.97 7.30 17.75
C HIS A 185 -7.82 7.86 16.33
N LEU A 186 -7.87 7.03 15.27
CA LEU A 186 -7.84 7.53 13.89
C LEU A 186 -9.19 7.31 13.18
N LEU A 187 -9.75 8.38 12.63
CA LEU A 187 -10.94 8.39 11.76
C LEU A 187 -10.68 7.82 10.35
N LEU A 188 -9.50 7.25 10.09
CA LEU A 188 -9.22 6.47 8.89
C LEU A 188 -9.58 5.01 9.21
N PRO A 189 -10.67 4.44 8.67
CA PRO A 189 -11.29 3.24 9.25
C PRO A 189 -10.44 1.96 9.25
N ARG A 190 -9.32 1.89 8.51
CA ARG A 190 -8.56 0.62 8.30
C ARG A 190 -7.06 0.82 8.05
N CYS A 191 -6.38 1.71 8.79
CA CYS A 191 -4.94 1.92 8.60
C CYS A 191 -4.07 1.04 9.51
N LEU A 192 -3.11 0.33 8.90
CA LEU A 192 -1.96 -0.27 9.57
C LEU A 192 -0.83 0.78 9.69
N LEU A 193 -0.36 1.01 10.92
CA LEU A 193 0.79 1.86 11.19
C LEU A 193 2.10 1.11 10.87
N LEU A 194 2.95 1.71 10.03
CA LEU A 194 4.25 1.13 9.67
C LEU A 194 5.40 2.05 10.07
N THR A 195 6.21 1.57 11.01
CA THR A 195 7.50 2.18 11.39
C THR A 195 8.64 1.36 10.77
N ALA A 196 9.28 1.90 9.73
CA ALA A 196 10.55 1.37 9.25
C ALA A 196 11.70 2.16 9.91
N GLU A 197 12.39 1.54 10.87
CA GLU A 197 13.63 2.08 11.45
C GLU A 197 14.83 1.76 10.56
N ARG A 198 15.88 2.59 10.59
CA ARG A 198 17.16 2.21 9.96
C ARG A 198 17.77 1.04 10.76
N PRO A 199 18.41 0.06 10.11
CA PRO A 199 19.23 -0.92 10.81
C PRO A 199 20.27 -0.20 11.68
N ARG A 200 20.30 -0.51 12.98
CA ARG A 200 21.40 -0.09 13.87
C ARG A 200 22.57 -1.03 13.62
N TRP A 201 23.56 -0.55 12.88
CA TRP A 201 24.85 -1.23 12.79
C TRP A 201 25.63 -0.97 14.08
N SER A 202 25.75 -1.97 14.94
CA SER A 202 26.75 -1.94 16.01
C SER A 202 28.12 -2.13 15.38
N ALA A 203 28.96 -1.11 15.44
CA ALA A 203 30.36 -1.23 15.06
C ALA A 203 31.03 -2.22 16.03
N ALA A 204 31.29 -3.45 15.58
CA ALA A 204 32.15 -4.36 16.29
C ALA A 204 33.57 -3.79 16.26
N SER A 205 34.04 -3.28 17.41
CA SER A 205 35.43 -2.87 17.61
C SER A 205 36.32 -4.10 17.44
N SER A 206 37.15 -4.10 16.39
CA SER A 206 38.19 -5.10 16.18
C SER A 206 39.32 -4.89 17.19
N LYS A 207 39.32 -5.66 18.27
CA LYS A 207 40.54 -5.88 19.05
C LYS A 207 41.48 -6.72 18.20
N LYS A 208 42.59 -6.12 17.74
CA LYS A 208 43.74 -6.86 17.21
C LYS A 208 44.37 -7.67 18.36
N PRO A 209 44.68 -8.96 18.18
CA PRO A 209 45.51 -9.67 19.14
C PRO A 209 46.98 -9.20 19.01
N ALA A 210 47.65 -9.15 20.15
CA ALA A 210 49.08 -8.89 20.28
C ALA A 210 49.92 -10.12 19.93
#